data_AF-A0A7K4B3M2-F1
#
_entry.id   AF-A0A7K4B3M2-F1
#
_cell.length_a   1.000
_cell.length_b   1.000
_cell.length_c   1.000
_cell.angle_alpha   90.00
_cell.angle_beta   90.00
_cell.angle_gamma   90.00
#
_symmetry.space_group_name_H-M   'P 1'
#
loop_
_entity.id
_entity.type
_entity.pdbx_description
1 polymer ?
#
loop_
_entity_poly.entity_id
_entity_poly.type
_entity_poly.pdbx_seq_one_letter_code
_entity_poly.pdbx_strand_id
1 'polypeptide(L)'
;MSKKRNKVCGIDVHKRFFVASILDNEGNCETKRFEQDLDELVSLKNWIPDSGCESVAMESTVEYWRPTFGILNPEINVTIGNAYHMKGIPSKKQMCFM
;
A
#
# COMPACT_ATOMS: atom_id res chain seq x y z
N MET A 1 -21.68 8.20 5.09
CA MET A 1 -21.45 6.80 5.47
C MET A 1 -19.99 6.46 5.22
N SER A 2 -19.17 6.43 6.27
CA SER A 2 -17.75 6.05 6.15
C SER A 2 -17.67 4.54 5.91
N LYS A 3 -17.38 4.12 4.68
CA LYS A 3 -17.17 2.72 4.33
C LYS A 3 -15.93 2.24 5.08
N LYS A 4 -16.12 1.59 6.23
CA LYS A 4 -15.02 0.96 6.99
C LYS A 4 -14.50 -0.18 6.12
N ARG A 5 -13.28 -0.03 5.60
CA ARG A 5 -12.59 -1.10 4.89
C ARG A 5 -12.09 -2.07 5.95
N ASN A 6 -12.42 -3.35 5.83
CA ASN A 6 -12.05 -4.37 6.83
C ASN A 6 -10.54 -4.62 6.85
N LYS A 7 -9.85 -4.44 5.73
CA LYS A 7 -8.39 -4.57 5.60
C LYS A 7 -7.82 -3.49 4.71
N VAL A 8 -6.67 -2.92 5.09
CA VAL A 8 -5.93 -1.93 4.31
C VAL A 8 -4.51 -2.42 4.10
N CYS A 9 -3.94 -2.19 2.92
CA CYS A 9 -2.57 -2.55 2.59
C CYS A 9 -1.76 -1.27 2.34
N GLY A 10 -0.55 -1.20 2.88
CA GLY A 10 0.45 -0.17 2.60
C GLY A 10 1.65 -0.81 1.90
N ILE A 11 2.03 -0.33 0.72
CA ILE A 11 3.26 -0.69 0.03
C ILE A 11 4.24 0.48 0.15
N ASP A 12 5.39 0.24 0.75
CA ASP A 12 6.55 1.13 0.69
C ASP A 12 7.48 0.67 -0.42
N VAL A 13 7.76 1.57 -1.37
CA VAL A 13 8.66 1.32 -2.48
C VAL A 13 10.02 1.97 -2.23
N HIS A 14 11.00 1.12 -1.92
CA HIS A 14 12.40 1.49 -1.83
C HIS A 14 13.15 1.23 -3.15
N LYS A 15 14.39 1.71 -3.22
CA LYS A 15 15.26 1.60 -4.40
C LYS A 15 15.65 0.15 -4.78
N ARG A 16 15.52 -0.81 -3.86
CA ARG A 16 16.01 -2.20 -4.05
C ARG A 16 14.99 -3.28 -3.71
N PHE A 17 13.92 -2.92 -3.03
CA PHE A 17 12.90 -3.84 -2.52
C PHE A 17 11.60 -3.09 -2.26
N PHE A 18 10.52 -3.82 -2.15
CA PHE A 18 9.20 -3.34 -1.75
C PHE A 18 8.85 -3.93 -0.38
N VAL A 19 8.20 -3.16 0.48
CA VAL A 19 7.66 -3.66 1.75
C VAL A 19 6.17 -3.48 1.69
N ALA A 20 5.41 -4.55 1.90
CA ALA A 20 3.96 -4.50 1.93
C ALA A 20 3.45 -4.91 3.31
N SER A 21 2.60 -4.09 3.88
CA SER A 21 2.01 -4.28 5.20
C SER A 21 0.49 -4.25 5.10
N ILE A 22 -0.18 -5.33 5.49
CA ILE A 22 -1.64 -5.39 5.58
C ILE A 22 -2.02 -5.20 7.05
N LEU A 23 -2.90 -4.26 7.30
CA LEU A 23 -3.52 -4.02 8.59
C LEU A 23 -4.99 -4.43 8.52
N ASP A 24 -5.39 -5.34 9.40
CA ASP A 24 -6.78 -5.73 9.60
C ASP A 24 -7.46 -4.86 10.66
N ASN A 25 -8.78 -4.75 10.60
CA ASN A 25 -9.58 -4.03 11.60
C ASN A 25 -9.51 -4.63 13.01
N GLU A 26 -9.13 -5.90 13.16
CA GLU A 26 -8.83 -6.56 14.45
C GLU A 26 -7.46 -6.17 15.01
N GLY A 27 -6.65 -5.37 14.28
CA GLY A 27 -5.32 -4.94 14.71
C GLY A 27 -4.19 -5.91 14.34
N ASN A 28 -4.48 -6.92 13.51
CA ASN A 28 -3.46 -7.81 12.98
C ASN A 28 -2.68 -7.11 11.87
N CYS A 29 -1.36 -7.10 11.99
CA CYS A 29 -0.45 -6.51 11.02
C CYS A 29 0.38 -7.62 10.37
N GLU A 30 0.19 -7.87 9.08
CA GLU A 30 1.04 -8.79 8.31
C GLU A 30 1.96 -7.99 7.41
N THR A 31 3.26 -8.06 7.66
CA THR A 31 4.27 -7.34 6.85
C THR A 31 5.15 -8.33 6.11
N LYS A 32 5.28 -8.12 4.81
CA LYS A 32 6.06 -8.97 3.92
C LYS A 32 6.96 -8.09 3.05
N ARG A 33 8.22 -8.51 2.94
CA ARG A 33 9.21 -7.86 2.07
C ARG A 33 9.31 -8.62 0.76
N PHE A 34 9.45 -7.89 -0.33
CA PHE A 34 9.56 -8.38 -1.68
C PHE A 34 10.76 -7.73 -2.35
N GLU A 35 11.55 -8.45 -3.12
CA GLU A 35 12.64 -7.83 -3.87
C GLU A 35 12.12 -7.03 -5.07
N GLN A 36 12.95 -6.15 -5.65
CA GLN A 36 12.60 -5.43 -6.87
C GLN A 36 12.70 -6.34 -8.11
N ASP A 37 11.97 -7.46 -8.08
CA ASP A 37 11.87 -8.44 -9.14
C ASP A 37 10.44 -8.49 -9.69
N LEU A 38 10.29 -8.87 -10.96
CA LEU A 38 8.97 -8.99 -11.59
C LEU A 38 8.14 -10.12 -10.98
N ASP A 39 8.78 -11.24 -10.60
CA ASP A 39 8.10 -12.39 -10.00
C ASP A 39 7.57 -12.05 -8.60
N GLU A 40 8.39 -11.34 -7.82
CA GLU A 40 8.03 -10.82 -6.50
C GLU A 40 6.90 -9.78 -6.59
N LEU A 41 6.89 -8.94 -7.62
CA LEU A 41 5.83 -7.97 -7.87
C LEU A 41 4.49 -8.65 -8.21
N VAL A 42 4.54 -9.71 -9.01
CA VAL A 42 3.36 -10.54 -9.34
C VAL A 42 2.87 -11.27 -8.09
N SER A 43 3.78 -11.80 -7.28
CA SER A 43 3.46 -12.43 -6.00
C SER A 43 2.80 -11.44 -5.04
N LEU A 44 3.32 -10.22 -4.92
CA LEU A 44 2.72 -9.12 -4.14
C LEU A 44 1.31 -8.80 -4.64
N LYS A 45 1.14 -8.66 -5.95
CA LYS A 45 -0.15 -8.38 -6.60
C LYS A 45 -1.19 -9.46 -6.30
N ASN A 46 -0.82 -10.73 -6.27
CA ASN A 46 -1.75 -11.82 -5.93
C ASN A 46 -2.01 -11.91 -4.42
N TRP A 47 -1.02 -11.61 -3.59
CA TRP A 47 -1.12 -11.69 -2.13
C TRP A 47 -2.10 -10.67 -1.52
N ILE A 48 -2.18 -9.47 -2.09
CA ILE A 48 -3.09 -8.41 -1.62
C ILE A 48 -4.58 -8.83 -1.68
N PRO A 49 -5.15 -9.23 -2.83
CA PRO A 49 -6.53 -9.67 -2.89
C PRO A 49 -6.75 -11.00 -2.16
N ASP A 50 -5.76 -11.90 -2.13
CA ASP A 50 -5.82 -13.16 -1.37
C ASP A 50 -6.02 -12.90 0.13
N SER A 51 -5.35 -11.87 0.67
CA SER A 51 -5.57 -11.42 2.05
C SER A 51 -6.95 -10.81 2.31
N GLY A 52 -7.74 -10.51 1.26
CA GLY A 52 -9.02 -9.80 1.35
C GLY A 52 -8.89 -8.28 1.40
N CYS A 53 -7.76 -7.72 0.94
CA CYS A 53 -7.56 -6.28 0.89
C CYS A 53 -7.92 -5.72 -0.50
N GLU A 54 -8.90 -4.82 -0.55
CA GLU A 54 -9.35 -4.17 -1.80
C GLU A 54 -8.69 -2.81 -2.06
N SER A 55 -7.97 -2.26 -1.07
CA SER A 55 -7.43 -0.90 -1.13
C SER A 55 -5.98 -0.89 -0.67
N VAL A 56 -5.10 -0.46 -1.56
CA VAL A 56 -3.66 -0.38 -1.33
C VAL A 56 -3.24 1.08 -1.35
N ALA A 57 -2.58 1.52 -0.30
CA ALA A 57 -1.82 2.76 -0.29
C ALA A 57 -0.38 2.45 -0.71
N MET A 58 0.15 3.20 -1.66
CA MET A 58 1.52 3.03 -2.14
C MET A 58 2.32 4.29 -1.82
N GLU A 59 3.27 4.18 -0.91
CA GLU A 59 4.23 5.22 -0.58
C GLU A 59 5.53 4.95 -1.36
N SER A 60 6.04 5.98 -2.03
CA SER A 60 7.37 5.90 -2.65
C SER A 60 8.11 7.20 -2.42
N THR A 61 9.36 7.08 -1.97
CA THR A 61 10.22 8.24 -1.68
C THR A 61 10.64 8.99 -2.96
N VAL A 62 10.54 8.35 -4.12
CA VAL A 62 10.94 8.89 -5.44
C VAL A 62 10.06 8.26 -6.55
N GLU A 63 10.25 8.64 -7.81
CA GLU A 63 9.35 8.27 -8.93
C GLU A 63 9.36 6.78 -9.37
N TYR A 64 9.80 5.86 -8.49
CA TYR A 64 9.85 4.41 -8.78
C TYR A 64 8.46 3.74 -8.83
N TRP A 65 7.39 4.47 -8.51
CA TRP A 65 6.04 3.94 -8.49
C TRP A 65 5.44 3.70 -9.88
N ARG A 66 5.91 4.38 -10.94
CA ARG A 66 5.30 4.29 -12.29
C ARG A 66 5.18 2.86 -12.86
N PRO A 67 6.25 2.04 -12.91
CA PRO A 67 6.17 0.68 -13.43
C PRO A 67 5.30 -0.23 -12.55
N THR A 68 5.44 -0.11 -11.23
CA THR A 68 4.70 -0.91 -10.24
C THR A 68 3.20 -0.59 -10.27
N PHE A 69 2.83 0.69 -10.38
CA PHE A 69 1.44 1.13 -10.49
C PHE A 69 0.76 0.57 -11.73
N GLY A 70 1.43 0.56 -12.89
CA GLY A 70 0.87 0.00 -14.12
C GLY A 70 0.49 -1.48 -14.01
N ILE A 71 1.20 -2.24 -13.18
CA ILE A 71 0.99 -3.69 -13.00
C ILE A 71 -0.12 -3.96 -11.95
N LEU A 72 -0.21 -3.12 -10.92
CA LEU A 72 -1.17 -3.28 -9.81
C LEU A 72 -2.54 -2.64 -10.09
N ASN A 73 -2.58 -1.46 -10.72
CA ASN A 73 -3.79 -0.68 -10.98
C ASN A 73 -4.93 -1.40 -11.73
N PRO A 74 -4.70 -2.31 -12.71
CA PRO A 74 -5.81 -2.94 -13.41
C PRO A 74 -6.63 -3.91 -12.54
N GLU A 75 -6.05 -4.43 -11.45
CA GLU A 75 -6.70 -5.45 -10.62
C GLU A 75 -6.97 -4.97 -9.19
N ILE A 76 -6.27 -3.92 -8.74
CA ILE A 76 -6.32 -3.45 -7.35
C ILE A 76 -6.49 -1.93 -7.31
N ASN A 77 -7.29 -1.44 -6.37
CA ASN A 77 -7.46 -0.01 -6.15
C ASN A 77 -6.22 0.56 -5.44
N VAL A 78 -5.22 0.98 -6.22
CA VAL A 78 -3.97 1.56 -5.71
C VAL A 78 -4.10 3.08 -5.57
N THR A 79 -3.88 3.57 -4.36
CA THR A 79 -3.82 5.00 -4.02
C THR A 79 -2.35 5.37 -3.79
N ILE A 80 -1.80 6.23 -4.63
CA ILE A 80 -0.41 6.69 -4.47
C ILE A 80 -0.37 7.79 -3.40
N GLY A 81 0.23 7.46 -2.26
CA GLY A 81 0.61 8.43 -1.23
C GLY A 81 1.91 9.09 -1.63
N ASN A 82 1.83 10.25 -2.30
CA ASN A 82 3.04 11.02 -2.55
C ASN A 82 3.51 11.64 -1.21
N ALA A 83 4.62 11.14 -0.66
CA ALA A 83 5.20 11.64 0.60
C ALA A 83 5.50 13.16 0.56
N TYR A 84 5.75 13.71 -0.63
CA TYR A 84 5.92 15.16 -0.84
C TYR A 84 4.59 15.92 -0.83
N HIS A 85 3.49 15.26 -1.21
CA HIS A 85 2.14 15.83 -1.25
C HIS A 85 1.33 15.57 0.04
N MET A 86 1.88 14.83 1.01
CA MET A 86 1.34 14.69 2.37
C MET A 86 1.48 15.97 3.22
N LYS A 87 1.94 17.09 2.62
CA LYS A 87 1.93 18.42 3.26
C LYS A 87 0.62 19.22 3.05
N GLY A 88 -0.30 18.70 2.23
CA GLY A 88 -1.40 19.50 1.68
C GLY A 88 -2.83 19.01 1.92
N ILE A 89 -3.07 18.03 2.80
CA ILE A 89 -4.43 17.54 3.09
C ILE A 89 -4.90 18.07 4.45
N PRO A 90 -5.63 19.20 4.51
CA PRO A 90 -6.30 19.62 5.73
C PRO A 90 -7.61 18.83 5.89
N SER A 91 -7.60 17.74 6.66
CA SER A 91 -8.76 17.42 7.51
C SER A 91 -8.58 16.24 8.47
N LYS A 92 -8.70 16.61 9.75
CA LYS A 92 -9.22 15.88 10.92
C LYS A 92 -8.48 14.61 11.39
N LYS A 93 -7.62 14.87 12.40
CA LYS A 93 -7.37 14.08 13.61
C LYS A 93 -8.19 12.78 13.75
N GLN A 94 -7.49 11.66 13.75
CA GLN A 94 -7.23 10.85 14.95
C GLN A 94 -6.20 9.78 14.57
N MET A 95 -4.92 10.18 14.57
CA MET A 95 -3.81 9.23 14.55
C MET A 95 -3.39 9.09 16.01
N CYS A 96 -3.79 7.99 16.64
CA CYS A 96 -3.36 7.64 17.97
C CYS A 96 -1.90 7.18 17.86
N PHE A 97 -0.98 8.14 17.89
CA PHE A 97 0.39 7.88 18.31
C PHE A 97 0.42 8.14 19.81
N MET A 98 0.62 7.06 20.55
CA MET A 98 1.12 7.09 21.92
C MET A 98 2.59 7.52 21.88
#